data_AF-A0A969S9D2-F1
#
_entry.id   AF-A0A969S9D2-F1
#
_cell.length_a   1.000
_cell.length_b   1.000
_cell.length_c   1.000
_cell.angle_alpha   90.00
_cell.angle_beta   90.00
_cell.angle_gamma   90.00
#
_symmetry.space_group_name_H-M   'P 1'
#
loop_
_entity.id
_entity.type
_entity.pdbx_description
1 polymer ?
#
loop_
_entity_poly.entity_id
_entity_poly.type
_entity_poly.pdbx_seq_one_letter_code
_entity_poly.pdbx_strand_id
1 'polypeptide(L)'
;MDAPTVLLHDTDGRSLLCFLERSLVLEGQPYGLLQPVDAPAVIFSWQDDDEEPVPVEEDSELKALFPTAKAVLEEQNLTLLPTAITLTVEGDLPDLEDEEDEEADLNGADHYGFDDEDELDEEEEFQLLAIFYYQEREYGIYTPLDPFLIVARLENEEPKLISEEEYARIEPLLEAELAKAIAAEEKDAVSAAELAIGSEPDENEA
;
A
#
# COMPACT_ATOMS: atom_id res chain seq x y z
N MET A 1 12.15 -1.63 -17.20
CA MET A 1 12.42 -3.04 -16.90
C MET A 1 11.48 -3.36 -15.76
N ASP A 2 10.60 -4.36 -15.91
CA ASP A 2 9.77 -4.79 -14.78
C ASP A 2 10.66 -5.25 -13.63
N ALA A 3 10.33 -4.84 -12.41
CA ALA A 3 11.01 -5.31 -11.21
C ALA A 3 10.86 -6.84 -11.11
N PRO A 4 11.92 -7.59 -10.73
CA PRO A 4 11.82 -9.03 -10.61
C PRO A 4 10.81 -9.40 -9.51
N THR A 5 9.94 -10.36 -9.78
CA THR A 5 8.96 -10.84 -8.78
C THR A 5 9.53 -11.99 -7.95
N VAL A 6 9.22 -12.00 -6.66
CA VAL A 6 9.58 -13.05 -5.70
C VAL A 6 8.36 -13.50 -4.90
N LEU A 7 8.39 -14.73 -4.39
CA LEU A 7 7.31 -15.29 -3.57
C LEU A 7 7.73 -15.29 -2.10
N LEU A 8 7.02 -14.52 -1.28
CA LEU A 8 7.19 -14.46 0.17
C LEU A 8 6.23 -15.43 0.85
N HIS A 9 6.69 -16.11 1.89
CA HIS A 9 5.89 -17.06 2.65
C HIS A 9 5.85 -16.68 4.13
N ASP A 10 4.67 -16.82 4.75
CA ASP A 10 4.52 -16.72 6.19
C ASP A 10 4.70 -18.07 6.90
N THR A 11 4.52 -18.06 8.22
CA THR A 11 4.63 -19.25 9.08
C THR A 11 3.47 -20.23 8.90
N ASP A 12 2.32 -19.78 8.38
CA ASP A 12 1.14 -20.60 8.11
C ASP A 12 1.17 -21.25 6.73
N GLY A 13 2.19 -20.94 5.92
CA GLY A 13 2.37 -21.46 4.56
C GLY A 13 1.56 -20.69 3.51
N ARG A 14 0.98 -19.54 3.85
CA ARG A 14 0.41 -18.62 2.86
C ARG A 14 1.54 -18.02 2.04
N SER A 15 1.18 -17.51 0.87
CA SER A 15 2.13 -16.92 -0.06
C SER A 15 1.67 -15.53 -0.46
N LEU A 16 2.62 -14.63 -0.69
CA LEU A 16 2.41 -13.30 -1.22
C LEU A 16 3.41 -13.06 -2.34
N LEU A 17 2.91 -12.75 -3.54
CA LEU A 17 3.76 -12.40 -4.67
C LEU A 17 4.14 -10.92 -4.54
N CYS A 18 5.43 -10.62 -4.62
CA CYS A 18 5.95 -9.27 -4.49
C CYS A 18 6.88 -8.91 -5.63
N PHE A 19 6.90 -7.64 -6.01
CA PHE A 19 8.02 -7.04 -6.72
C PHE A 19 9.19 -6.84 -5.75
N LEU A 20 10.40 -7.20 -6.17
CA LEU A 20 11.64 -6.82 -5.49
C LEU A 20 12.02 -5.42 -5.98
N GLU A 21 11.49 -4.41 -5.28
CA GLU A 21 11.73 -2.99 -5.55
C GLU A 21 13.21 -2.67 -5.44
N ARG A 22 13.85 -3.15 -4.37
CA ARG A 22 15.26 -2.85 -4.12
C ARG A 22 15.96 -3.95 -3.35
N SER A 23 17.22 -4.17 -3.73
CA SER A 23 18.16 -4.98 -2.94
C SER A 23 19.14 -4.08 -2.20
N LEU A 24 19.34 -4.37 -0.92
CA LEU A 24 20.19 -3.62 -0.01
C LEU A 24 21.15 -4.57 0.71
N VAL A 25 22.28 -4.06 1.17
CA VAL A 25 23.19 -4.82 2.04
C VAL A 25 23.32 -4.08 3.36
N LEU A 26 22.72 -4.62 4.41
CA LEU A 26 22.73 -4.06 5.76
C LEU A 26 23.52 -5.00 6.66
N GLU A 27 24.48 -4.47 7.40
CA GLU A 27 25.41 -5.26 8.24
C GLU A 27 26.11 -6.43 7.52
N GLY A 28 26.31 -6.31 6.20
CA GLY A 28 26.92 -7.37 5.37
C GLY A 28 25.98 -8.52 5.00
N GLN A 29 24.68 -8.40 5.28
CA GLN A 29 23.64 -9.34 4.87
C GLN A 29 22.75 -8.72 3.79
N PRO A 30 22.33 -9.49 2.77
CA PRO A 30 21.44 -8.99 1.73
C PRO A 30 19.98 -8.96 2.21
N TYR A 31 19.32 -7.83 1.97
CA TYR A 31 17.90 -7.60 2.24
C TYR A 31 17.20 -7.13 0.96
N GLY A 32 15.90 -7.39 0.88
CA GLY A 32 15.01 -6.93 -0.17
C GLY A 32 13.93 -6.04 0.41
N LEU A 33 13.63 -4.95 -0.28
CA LEU A 33 12.37 -4.23 -0.16
C LEU A 33 11.40 -4.80 -1.17
N LEU A 34 10.30 -5.32 -0.65
CA LEU A 34 9.29 -6.03 -1.40
C LEU A 34 7.99 -5.23 -1.40
N GLN A 35 7.35 -5.10 -2.55
CA GLN A 35 6.02 -4.52 -2.65
C GLN A 35 5.05 -5.59 -3.17
N PRO A 36 3.90 -5.81 -2.53
CA PRO A 36 2.85 -6.68 -3.05
C PRO A 36 2.54 -6.38 -4.52
N VAL A 37 2.34 -7.42 -5.33
CA VAL A 37 1.86 -7.25 -6.72
C VAL A 37 0.41 -6.79 -6.75
N ASP A 38 -0.41 -7.38 -5.88
CA ASP A 38 -1.81 -7.03 -5.68
C ASP A 38 -1.92 -5.98 -4.55
N ALA A 39 -2.90 -5.09 -4.64
CA ALA A 39 -3.07 -4.02 -3.66
C ALA A 39 -3.37 -4.60 -2.25
N PRO A 40 -2.72 -4.12 -1.18
CA PRO A 40 -3.07 -4.52 0.18
C PRO A 40 -4.53 -4.15 0.51
N ALA A 41 -5.17 -4.95 1.34
CA ALA A 41 -6.49 -4.62 1.88
C ALA A 41 -6.53 -4.73 3.40
N VAL A 42 -7.27 -3.80 4.01
CA VAL A 42 -7.53 -3.74 5.43
C VAL A 42 -9.05 -3.69 5.62
N ILE A 43 -9.56 -4.53 6.53
CA ILE A 43 -10.97 -4.46 6.94
C ILE A 43 -11.03 -3.62 8.20
N PHE A 44 -11.84 -2.58 8.16
CA PHE A 44 -12.14 -1.72 9.30
C PHE A 44 -13.53 -2.02 9.84
N SER A 45 -13.72 -1.76 11.14
CA SER A 45 -15.02 -1.89 11.81
C SER A 45 -15.36 -0.62 12.57
N TRP A 46 -16.65 -0.25 12.54
CA TRP A 46 -17.20 0.77 13.43
C TRP A 46 -17.74 0.08 14.68
N GLN A 47 -17.26 0.51 15.84
CA GLN A 47 -17.83 0.07 17.11
C GLN A 47 -18.97 1.00 17.50
N ASP A 48 -19.98 0.47 18.20
CA ASP A 48 -21.28 1.13 18.43
C ASP A 48 -21.21 2.49 19.15
N ASP A 49 -20.06 2.85 19.74
CA ASP A 49 -19.83 4.11 20.47
C ASP A 49 -18.60 4.90 19.95
N ASP A 50 -17.90 4.42 18.92
CA ASP A 50 -16.68 5.06 18.40
C ASP A 50 -16.96 5.84 17.11
N GLU A 51 -16.45 7.07 17.05
CA GLU A 51 -16.56 7.93 15.86
C GLU A 51 -15.53 7.55 14.78
N GLU A 52 -14.47 6.83 15.14
CA GLU A 52 -13.38 6.43 14.25
C GLU A 52 -13.37 4.90 14.00
N PRO A 53 -13.24 4.45 12.74
CA PRO A 53 -13.12 3.04 12.43
C PRO A 53 -11.80 2.45 12.93
N VAL A 54 -11.84 1.21 13.40
CA VAL A 54 -10.62 0.48 13.85
C VAL A 54 -10.31 -0.71 12.93
N PRO A 55 -9.03 -0.97 12.60
CA PRO A 55 -8.64 -2.16 11.84
C PRO A 55 -9.03 -3.44 12.58
N VAL A 56 -9.57 -4.40 11.84
CA VAL A 56 -9.87 -5.74 12.36
C VAL A 56 -8.59 -6.56 12.36
N GLU A 57 -7.95 -6.66 13.52
CA GLU A 57 -6.70 -7.43 13.70
C GLU A 57 -6.93 -8.88 14.14
N GLU A 58 -8.13 -9.19 14.65
CA GLU A 58 -8.39 -10.50 15.24
C GLU A 58 -8.60 -11.58 14.16
N ASP A 59 -7.71 -12.56 14.21
CA ASP A 59 -7.55 -13.59 13.20
C ASP A 59 -8.81 -14.48 13.02
N SER A 60 -9.62 -14.67 14.07
CA SER A 60 -10.88 -15.42 14.01
C SER A 60 -12.03 -14.57 13.45
N GLU A 61 -12.07 -13.27 13.75
CA GLU A 61 -13.00 -12.30 13.20
C GLU A 61 -12.76 -12.11 11.70
N LEU A 62 -11.52 -11.87 11.28
CA LEU A 62 -11.16 -11.80 9.86
C LEU A 62 -11.63 -13.04 9.08
N LYS A 63 -11.41 -14.24 9.64
CA LYS A 63 -11.89 -15.50 9.04
C LYS A 63 -13.41 -15.58 8.92
N ALA A 64 -14.14 -14.96 9.85
CA ALA A 64 -15.60 -14.92 9.82
C ALA A 64 -16.13 -13.90 8.80
N LEU A 65 -15.46 -12.75 8.66
CA LEU A 65 -15.82 -11.68 7.72
C LEU A 65 -15.45 -12.01 6.27
N PHE A 66 -14.36 -12.75 6.07
CA PHE A 66 -13.75 -12.99 4.77
C PHE A 66 -14.72 -13.45 3.67
N PRO A 67 -15.65 -14.41 3.89
CA PRO A 67 -16.58 -14.84 2.85
C PRO A 67 -17.52 -13.73 2.36
N THR A 68 -17.96 -12.85 3.27
CA THR A 68 -18.84 -11.72 2.93
C THR A 68 -18.04 -10.62 2.25
N ALA A 69 -16.91 -10.23 2.82
CA ALA A 69 -16.02 -9.22 2.25
C ALA A 69 -15.62 -9.58 0.81
N LYS A 70 -15.24 -10.85 0.59
CA LYS A 70 -14.91 -11.39 -0.74
C LYS A 70 -16.09 -11.29 -1.72
N ALA A 71 -17.30 -11.64 -1.27
CA ALA A 71 -18.48 -11.60 -2.14
C ALA A 71 -18.82 -10.17 -2.58
N VAL A 72 -18.66 -9.18 -1.70
CA VAL A 72 -18.95 -7.77 -2.02
C VAL A 72 -17.93 -7.21 -3.00
N LEU A 73 -16.63 -7.48 -2.82
CA LEU A 73 -15.61 -7.07 -3.81
C LEU A 73 -15.82 -7.74 -5.18
N GLU A 74 -16.27 -8.99 -5.21
CA GLU A 74 -16.57 -9.69 -6.46
C GLU A 74 -17.67 -9.00 -7.29
N GLU A 75 -18.58 -8.24 -6.67
CA GLU A 75 -19.59 -7.43 -7.39
C GLU A 75 -18.96 -6.30 -8.21
N GLN A 76 -17.77 -5.84 -7.81
CA GLN A 76 -16.98 -4.80 -8.46
C GLN A 76 -15.85 -5.36 -9.34
N ASN A 77 -15.82 -6.68 -9.58
CA ASN A 77 -14.72 -7.38 -10.27
C ASN A 77 -13.39 -7.34 -9.51
N LEU A 78 -13.42 -7.14 -8.20
CA LEU A 78 -12.27 -7.22 -7.30
C LEU A 78 -12.25 -8.59 -6.59
N THR A 79 -11.07 -9.17 -6.41
CA THR A 79 -10.91 -10.48 -5.76
C THR A 79 -10.09 -10.35 -4.49
N LEU A 80 -10.73 -10.54 -3.33
CA LEU A 80 -10.05 -10.58 -2.04
C LEU A 80 -9.31 -11.91 -1.84
N LEU A 81 -8.03 -11.84 -1.49
CA LEU A 81 -7.12 -12.96 -1.30
C LEU A 81 -6.54 -12.97 0.12
N PRO A 82 -6.51 -14.14 0.81
CA PRO A 82 -5.89 -14.27 2.13
C PRO A 82 -4.40 -14.59 1.96
N THR A 83 -3.61 -13.61 1.52
CA THR A 83 -2.18 -13.77 1.25
C THR A 83 -1.36 -13.77 2.55
N ALA A 84 -0.05 -14.03 2.42
CA ALA A 84 0.86 -13.91 3.56
C ALA A 84 0.96 -12.44 4.00
N ILE A 85 1.12 -12.19 5.30
CA ILE A 85 1.29 -10.86 5.92
C ILE A 85 0.05 -9.98 5.95
N THR A 86 -0.63 -9.79 4.83
CA THR A 86 -1.81 -8.92 4.71
C THR A 86 -2.87 -9.57 3.81
N LEU A 87 -4.09 -9.03 3.78
CA LEU A 87 -5.03 -9.35 2.70
C LEU A 87 -4.61 -8.59 1.45
N THR A 88 -4.89 -9.13 0.27
CA THR A 88 -4.69 -8.39 -0.98
C THR A 88 -5.91 -8.45 -1.87
N VAL A 89 -6.04 -7.48 -2.75
CA VAL A 89 -7.11 -7.33 -3.74
C VAL A 89 -6.50 -7.37 -5.12
N GLU A 90 -6.88 -8.39 -5.89
CA GLU A 90 -6.57 -8.51 -7.31
C GLU A 90 -7.74 -7.93 -8.12
N GLY A 91 -7.46 -7.06 -9.09
CA GLY A 91 -8.45 -6.47 -9.97
C GLY A 91 -8.08 -5.06 -10.40
N ASP A 92 -9.01 -4.39 -11.08
CA ASP A 92 -8.88 -2.99 -11.48
C ASP A 92 -9.52 -2.14 -10.37
N LEU A 93 -8.69 -1.44 -9.60
CA LEU A 93 -9.18 -0.60 -8.50
C LEU A 93 -9.97 0.60 -9.07
N PRO A 94 -10.98 1.10 -8.34
CA PRO A 94 -11.65 2.34 -8.73
C PRO A 94 -10.65 3.51 -8.78
N ASP A 95 -10.90 4.48 -9.66
CA ASP A 95 -10.13 5.73 -9.69
C ASP A 95 -10.52 6.56 -8.45
N LEU A 96 -9.53 7.20 -7.80
CA LEU A 96 -9.76 8.03 -6.61
C LEU A 96 -10.76 9.18 -6.84
N GLU A 97 -10.84 9.67 -8.07
CA GLU A 97 -11.75 10.76 -8.45
C GLU A 97 -13.22 10.32 -8.54
N ASP A 98 -13.49 9.00 -8.64
CA ASP A 98 -14.85 8.47 -8.76
C ASP A 98 -15.56 8.28 -7.39
N GLU A 99 -14.83 8.42 -6.27
CA GLU A 99 -15.36 8.23 -4.90
C GLU A 99 -16.37 9.33 -4.51
N GLU A 100 -16.31 10.52 -5.12
CA GLU A 100 -17.23 11.64 -4.85
C GLU A 100 -18.70 11.34 -5.23
N ASP A 101 -18.93 10.43 -6.20
CA ASP A 101 -20.28 10.15 -6.72
C ASP A 101 -21.02 9.05 -5.91
N GLU A 102 -20.32 8.17 -5.20
CA GLU A 102 -20.93 7.08 -4.42
C GLU A 102 -21.43 7.53 -3.03
N GLU A 103 -20.84 8.57 -2.45
CA GLU A 103 -21.33 9.20 -1.21
C GLU A 103 -22.73 9.82 -1.38
N ALA A 104 -23.12 10.19 -2.60
CA ALA A 104 -24.37 10.89 -2.87
C ALA A 104 -25.64 10.01 -2.82
N ASP A 105 -25.51 8.67 -2.93
CA ASP A 105 -26.66 7.75 -2.91
C ASP A 105 -26.95 7.17 -1.51
N LEU A 106 -26.10 7.44 -0.51
CA LEU A 106 -26.32 7.12 0.91
C LEU A 106 -27.16 8.23 1.61
N ASN A 107 -28.33 8.53 1.07
CA ASN A 107 -29.31 9.44 1.67
C ASN A 107 -29.91 8.88 2.97
N GLY A 108 -29.20 9.00 4.10
CA GLY A 108 -29.78 8.64 5.40
C GLY A 108 -28.93 8.72 6.66
N ALA A 109 -27.62 8.99 6.61
CA ALA A 109 -26.81 9.15 7.80
C ALA A 109 -26.03 10.46 7.72
N ASP A 110 -26.49 11.44 8.49
CA ASP A 110 -25.69 12.41 9.23
C ASP A 110 -24.20 12.46 8.84
N HIS A 111 -23.89 13.21 7.79
CA HIS A 111 -22.78 14.17 7.72
C HIS A 111 -21.58 13.84 8.62
N TYR A 112 -20.71 12.93 8.18
CA TYR A 112 -19.28 13.14 8.40
C TYR A 112 -18.84 14.20 7.39
N GLY A 113 -19.17 15.45 7.69
CA GLY A 113 -18.62 16.58 6.98
C GLY A 113 -17.12 16.61 7.21
N PHE A 114 -16.35 16.30 6.18
CA PHE A 114 -15.42 17.30 5.67
C PHE A 114 -16.25 18.46 5.08
N ASP A 115 -16.89 19.23 5.96
CA ASP A 115 -17.59 20.47 5.62
C ASP A 115 -16.61 21.63 5.76
N ASP A 116 -15.61 21.64 4.89
CA ASP A 116 -14.97 22.88 4.46
C ASP A 116 -14.69 22.71 2.96
N GLU A 117 -15.55 23.31 2.13
CA GLU A 117 -15.35 23.50 0.67
C GLU A 117 -14.09 24.37 0.35
N ASP A 118 -13.13 24.46 1.27
CA ASP A 118 -11.88 25.23 1.21
C ASP A 118 -10.66 24.47 1.83
N GLU A 119 -10.72 23.15 2.09
CA GLU A 119 -9.57 22.32 2.53
C GLU A 119 -9.51 20.94 1.83
N LEU A 120 -9.41 20.91 0.49
CA LEU A 120 -9.02 19.70 -0.28
C LEU A 120 -7.50 19.43 -0.16
N ASP A 121 -6.97 19.28 1.05
CA ASP A 121 -5.55 18.96 1.31
C ASP A 121 -5.37 18.31 2.71
N GLU A 122 -6.30 17.49 3.17
CA GLU A 122 -6.03 16.52 4.25
C GLU A 122 -5.79 15.15 3.62
N GLU A 123 -4.52 14.73 3.64
CA GLU A 123 -3.97 13.52 3.04
C GLU A 123 -4.77 12.26 3.43
N GLU A 124 -5.70 11.83 2.58
CA GLU A 124 -6.37 10.54 2.76
C GLU A 124 -5.30 9.42 2.78
N GLU A 125 -5.27 8.62 3.85
CA GLU A 125 -4.30 7.51 3.98
C GLU A 125 -4.81 6.22 3.30
N PHE A 126 -6.12 6.13 3.06
CA PHE A 126 -6.81 4.94 2.57
C PHE A 126 -7.89 5.29 1.55
N GLN A 127 -8.02 4.45 0.53
CA GLN A 127 -9.10 4.46 -0.47
C GLN A 127 -10.18 3.43 -0.08
N LEU A 128 -11.46 3.80 -0.16
CA LEU A 128 -12.58 2.89 0.15
C LEU A 128 -12.84 1.98 -1.06
N LEU A 129 -12.90 0.67 -0.83
CA LEU A 129 -13.23 -0.30 -1.87
C LEU A 129 -14.68 -0.79 -1.76
N ALA A 130 -15.18 -1.02 -0.55
CA ALA A 130 -16.56 -1.45 -0.34
C ALA A 130 -16.97 -1.39 1.13
N ILE A 131 -18.27 -1.19 1.37
CA ILE A 131 -18.92 -1.32 2.68
C ILE A 131 -19.77 -2.58 2.72
N PHE A 132 -19.78 -3.29 3.84
CA PHE A 132 -20.63 -4.46 4.05
C PHE A 132 -21.07 -4.61 5.50
N TYR A 133 -22.14 -5.40 5.71
CA TYR A 133 -22.64 -5.71 7.04
C TYR A 133 -22.43 -7.17 7.41
N TYR A 134 -22.01 -7.40 8.65
CA TYR A 134 -21.93 -8.74 9.24
C TYR A 134 -22.45 -8.70 10.67
N GLN A 135 -23.47 -9.54 10.96
CA GLN A 135 -24.12 -9.59 12.29
C GLN A 135 -24.61 -8.22 12.78
N GLU A 136 -25.21 -7.41 11.89
CA GLU A 136 -25.74 -6.07 12.19
C GLU A 136 -24.66 -5.02 12.50
N ARG A 137 -23.37 -5.36 12.36
CA ARG A 137 -22.25 -4.42 12.44
C ARG A 137 -21.74 -4.07 11.03
N GLU A 138 -21.38 -2.80 10.87
CA GLU A 138 -20.82 -2.24 9.64
C GLU A 138 -19.31 -2.43 9.57
N TYR A 139 -18.83 -2.77 8.37
CA TYR A 139 -17.42 -2.96 8.07
C TYR A 139 -17.10 -2.32 6.71
N GLY A 140 -15.86 -1.86 6.56
CA GLY A 140 -15.36 -1.25 5.34
C GLY A 140 -14.08 -1.95 4.90
N ILE A 141 -13.89 -2.11 3.60
CA ILE A 141 -12.68 -2.66 3.00
C ILE A 141 -11.94 -1.51 2.35
N TYR A 142 -10.69 -1.30 2.74
CA TYR A 142 -9.87 -0.20 2.28
C TYR A 142 -8.53 -0.70 1.74
N THR A 143 -7.95 0.02 0.79
CA THR A 143 -6.54 -0.14 0.39
C THR A 143 -5.75 1.08 0.84
N PRO A 144 -4.54 0.93 1.41
CA PRO A 144 -3.69 2.08 1.70
C PRO A 144 -3.29 2.78 0.39
N LEU A 145 -3.25 4.11 0.43
CA LEU A 145 -2.79 4.95 -0.67
C LEU A 145 -1.25 4.95 -0.78
N ASP A 146 -0.58 4.85 0.37
CA ASP A 146 0.87 4.71 0.43
C ASP A 146 1.35 3.30 0.05
N PRO A 147 2.51 3.17 -0.63
CA PRO A 147 3.12 1.89 -0.94
C PRO A 147 3.38 1.02 0.29
N PHE A 148 2.83 -0.19 0.29
CA PHE A 148 3.06 -1.16 1.37
C PHE A 148 4.38 -1.92 1.16
N LEU A 149 5.44 -1.49 1.85
CA LEU A 149 6.77 -2.09 1.74
C LEU A 149 7.03 -3.14 2.83
N ILE A 150 7.50 -4.31 2.41
CA ILE A 150 7.89 -5.41 3.28
C ILE A 150 9.40 -5.59 3.22
N VAL A 151 10.04 -5.60 4.38
CA VAL A 151 11.48 -5.90 4.49
C VAL A 151 11.68 -7.39 4.68
N ALA A 152 12.44 -8.01 3.78
CA ALA A 152 12.78 -9.42 3.87
C ALA A 152 14.28 -9.64 3.75
N ARG A 153 14.81 -10.64 4.43
CA ARG A 153 16.20 -11.07 4.25
C ARG A 153 16.28 -11.98 3.03
N LEU A 154 17.28 -11.79 2.18
CA LEU A 154 17.45 -12.59 0.98
C LEU A 154 18.41 -13.76 1.27
N GLU A 155 17.91 -14.99 1.24
CA GLU A 155 18.72 -16.21 1.35
C GLU A 155 18.71 -16.96 0.02
N ASN A 156 19.86 -17.05 -0.67
CA ASN A 156 19.92 -17.68 -2.00
C ASN A 156 18.87 -17.12 -2.99
N GLU A 157 18.67 -15.80 -2.96
CA GLU A 157 17.67 -15.09 -3.79
C GLU A 157 16.20 -15.35 -3.40
N GLU A 158 15.94 -16.14 -2.34
CA GLU A 158 14.60 -16.29 -1.76
C GLU A 158 14.38 -15.32 -0.59
N PRO A 159 13.26 -14.59 -0.54
CA PRO A 159 12.94 -13.74 0.59
C PRO A 159 12.50 -14.57 1.81
N LYS A 160 13.01 -14.21 2.98
CA LYS A 160 12.59 -14.73 4.29
C LYS A 160 12.15 -13.58 5.17
N LEU A 161 11.01 -13.77 5.84
CA LEU A 161 10.55 -12.85 6.88
C LEU A 161 11.61 -12.73 7.97
N ILE A 162 11.75 -11.52 8.48
CA ILE A 162 12.63 -11.18 9.59
C ILE A 162 11.80 -11.00 10.85
N SER A 163 12.41 -11.23 12.01
CA SER A 163 11.74 -10.98 13.28
C SER A 163 11.65 -9.48 13.57
N GLU A 164 10.75 -9.08 14.46
CA GLU A 164 10.67 -7.69 14.95
C GLU A 164 11.99 -7.21 15.57
N GLU A 165 12.70 -8.08 16.30
CA GLU A 165 14.02 -7.77 16.86
C GLU A 165 15.07 -7.51 15.77
N GLU A 166 15.01 -8.26 14.67
CA GLU A 166 15.89 -8.06 13.52
C GLU A 166 15.52 -6.78 12.77
N TYR A 167 14.23 -6.52 12.56
CA TYR A 167 13.71 -5.30 11.93
C TYR A 167 14.13 -4.05 12.71
N ALA A 168 13.85 -3.97 14.01
CA ALA A 168 14.19 -2.82 14.85
C ALA A 168 15.71 -2.52 14.88
N ARG A 169 16.54 -3.54 14.70
CA ARG A 169 18.00 -3.38 14.59
C ARG A 169 18.40 -2.76 13.25
N ILE A 170 17.78 -3.19 12.15
CA ILE A 170 18.17 -2.75 10.79
C ILE A 170 17.45 -1.51 10.31
N GLU A 171 16.29 -1.17 10.89
CA GLU A 171 15.44 -0.03 10.52
C GLU A 171 16.23 1.30 10.44
N PRO A 172 17.07 1.69 11.43
CA PRO A 172 17.88 2.91 11.33
C PRO A 172 18.88 2.90 10.16
N LEU A 173 19.37 1.71 9.78
CA LEU A 173 20.28 1.56 8.64
C LEU A 173 19.52 1.59 7.32
N LEU A 174 18.33 1.00 7.30
CA LEU A 174 17.43 1.00 6.16
C LEU A 174 17.01 2.42 5.79
N GLU A 175 16.50 3.18 6.76
CA GLU A 175 16.12 4.59 6.58
C GLU A 175 17.30 5.42 6.03
N ALA A 176 18.49 5.23 6.59
CA ALA A 176 19.68 5.93 6.14
C ALA A 176 20.08 5.58 4.69
N GLU A 177 19.89 4.33 4.25
CA GLU A 177 20.17 3.91 2.86
C GLU A 177 19.07 4.34 1.87
N LEU A 178 17.82 4.42 2.32
CA LEU A 178 16.71 4.96 1.53
C LEU A 178 16.87 6.46 1.30
N ALA A 179 17.10 7.23 2.37
CA ALA A 179 17.31 8.68 2.29
C ALA A 179 18.47 9.06 1.36
N LYS A 180 19.56 8.29 1.35
CA LYS A 180 20.69 8.50 0.44
C LYS A 180 20.32 8.30 -1.02
N ALA A 181 19.45 7.33 -1.32
CA ALA A 181 19.07 7.05 -2.69
C ALA A 181 18.16 8.13 -3.26
N ILE A 182 17.17 8.56 -2.48
CA ILE A 182 16.30 9.68 -2.84
C ILE A 182 17.14 10.92 -3.17
N ALA A 183 18.08 11.27 -2.28
CA ALA A 183 18.99 12.39 -2.50
C ALA A 183 19.93 12.21 -3.72
N ALA A 184 20.25 10.98 -4.12
CA ALA A 184 21.05 10.71 -5.30
C ALA A 184 20.23 10.85 -6.60
N GLU A 185 18.98 10.37 -6.60
CA GLU A 185 18.04 10.50 -7.72
C GLU A 185 17.69 11.96 -7.99
N GLU A 186 17.45 12.76 -6.96
CA GLU A 186 17.23 14.21 -7.11
C GLU A 186 18.44 14.91 -7.74
N LYS A 187 19.65 14.53 -7.35
CA LYS A 187 20.88 15.11 -7.89
C LYS A 187 21.09 14.74 -9.36
N ASP A 188 20.78 13.51 -9.74
CA ASP A 188 20.86 13.05 -11.13
C ASP A 188 19.79 13.73 -12.00
N ALA A 189 18.57 13.93 -11.48
CA ALA A 189 17.50 14.65 -12.16
C ALA A 189 17.88 16.13 -12.42
N VAL A 190 18.47 16.81 -11.43
CA VAL A 190 18.96 18.19 -11.58
C VAL A 190 20.10 18.27 -12.60
N SER A 191 21.05 17.33 -12.57
CA SER A 191 22.16 17.29 -13.53
C SER A 191 21.68 17.01 -14.96
N ALA A 192 20.67 16.16 -15.15
CA ALA A 192 20.08 15.89 -16.45
C ALA A 192 19.36 17.12 -17.01
N ALA A 193 18.65 17.86 -16.15
CA ALA A 193 18.01 19.11 -16.52
C ALA A 193 19.05 20.17 -16.96
N GLU A 194 20.14 20.37 -16.22
CA GLU A 194 21.19 21.34 -16.55
C GLU A 194 21.91 21.06 -17.88
N LEU A 195 22.10 19.79 -18.25
CA LEU A 195 22.69 19.40 -19.53
C LEU A 195 21.73 19.67 -20.72
N ALA A 196 20.42 19.61 -20.51
CA ALA A 196 19.43 19.89 -21.55
C ALA A 196 19.32 21.37 -21.90
N ILE A 197 19.58 22.28 -20.95
CA ILE A 197 19.54 23.75 -21.14
C ILE A 197 20.84 24.31 -21.74
N GLY A 198 21.96 23.59 -21.66
CA GLY A 198 23.27 24.04 -22.16
C GLY A 198 23.53 23.84 -23.66
N SER A 199 22.52 23.42 -24.42
CA SER A 199 22.64 23.01 -25.83
C SER A 199 21.84 23.89 -26.79
N GLU A 200 21.77 25.20 -26.57
CA GLU A 200 21.36 26.13 -27.64
C GLU A 200 22.58 26.45 -28.52
N PRO A 201 22.59 26.11 -29.82
CA PRO A 201 23.65 26.57 -30.70
C PRO A 201 23.52 28.08 -30.87
N ASP A 202 24.62 28.79 -30.58
CA ASP A 202 24.79 30.22 -30.84
C ASP A 202 24.72 30.42 -32.38
N GLU A 203 23.50 30.60 -32.90
CA GLU A 203 23.26 31.05 -34.27
C GLU A 203 23.56 32.54 -34.34
N ASN A 204 24.85 32.87 -34.31
CA ASN A 204 25.34 34.17 -34.69
C ASN A 204 26.52 33.99 -35.66
N GLU A 205 26.21 33.75 -36.93
CA GLU A 205 27.08 34.18 -38.02
C GLU A 205 26.32 34.28 -39.36
N ALA A 206 26.07 35.54 -39.76
CA ALA A 206 26.02 36.11 -41.13
C ALA A 206 24.75 36.90 -41.49
#